data_AF-A0AAU1KKX4-F1
#
_entry.id   AF-A0AAU1KKX4-F1
#
_cell.length_a   1.000
_cell.length_b   1.000
_cell.length_c   1.000
_cell.angle_alpha   90.00
_cell.angle_beta   90.00
_cell.angle_gamma   90.00
#
_symmetry.space_group_name_H-M   'P 1'
#
loop_
_entity.id
_entity.type
_entity.pdbx_description
1 polymer ?
#
loop_
_entity_poly.entity_id
_entity_poly.type
_entity_poly.pdbx_seq_one_letter_code
_entity_poly.pdbx_strand_id
1 'polypeptide(L)'
;MEEALRRAEVSVSDPGELRSLRDHLRRVPGVDVEQTPGSPGEGELGVWDVLQVTAVGSGALAVAVRTLPAFIRSRRSTVTVTVRTAGKTVTVTASNTDEAMSIVEKALDA
;
A
#
# COMPACT_ATOMS: atom_id res chain seq x y z
N MET A 1 26.47 2.52 -4.27
CA MET A 1 25.28 2.10 -3.51
C MET A 1 24.39 1.38 -4.49
N GLU A 2 24.23 0.07 -4.37
CA GLU A 2 23.20 -0.65 -5.12
C GLU A 2 21.86 -0.25 -4.50
N GLU A 3 21.09 0.59 -5.19
CA GLU A 3 19.72 0.87 -4.78
C GLU A 3 18.90 -0.40 -4.98
N ALA A 4 18.63 -1.13 -3.89
CA ALA A 4 17.81 -2.32 -3.92
C ALA A 4 16.38 -1.94 -4.38
N LEU A 5 15.86 -2.69 -5.35
CA LEU A 5 14.45 -2.58 -5.73
C LEU A 5 13.59 -3.06 -4.55
N ARG A 6 12.78 -2.16 -4.01
CA ARG A 6 11.82 -2.47 -2.94
C ARG A 6 10.43 -2.61 -3.54
N ARG A 7 9.63 -3.52 -2.99
CA ARG A 7 8.26 -3.81 -3.42
C ARG A 7 7.33 -3.84 -2.22
N ALA A 8 6.16 -3.22 -2.36
CA ALA A 8 5.03 -3.40 -1.46
C ALA A 8 3.77 -3.71 -2.28
N GLU A 9 2.88 -4.52 -1.72
CA GLU A 9 1.56 -4.78 -2.29
C GLU A 9 0.54 -4.00 -1.46
N VAL A 10 -0.34 -3.28 -2.13
CA VAL A 10 -1.33 -2.42 -1.49
C VAL A 10 -2.70 -2.80 -2.02
N SER A 11 -3.63 -3.11 -1.13
CA SER A 11 -5.02 -3.41 -1.47
C SER A 11 -5.98 -2.54 -0.67
N VAL A 12 -7.22 -2.47 -1.13
CA VAL A 12 -8.32 -1.74 -0.47
C VAL A 12 -9.48 -2.69 -0.21
N SER A 13 -10.21 -2.43 0.87
CA SER A 13 -11.41 -3.22 1.20
C SER A 13 -12.58 -2.98 0.25
N ASP A 14 -12.58 -1.88 -0.50
CA ASP A 14 -13.58 -1.58 -1.53
C ASP A 14 -12.91 -1.56 -2.93
N PRO A 15 -13.30 -2.45 -3.87
CA PRO A 15 -12.66 -2.52 -5.18
C PRO A 15 -12.90 -1.26 -6.04
N GLY A 16 -13.96 -0.49 -5.77
CA GLY A 16 -14.21 0.78 -6.44
C GLY A 16 -13.14 1.84 -6.16
N GLU A 17 -12.45 1.72 -5.02
CA GLU A 17 -11.39 2.63 -4.60
C GLU A 17 -10.00 2.26 -5.15
N LEU A 18 -9.84 1.07 -5.75
CA LEU A 18 -8.53 0.59 -6.22
C LEU A 18 -7.95 1.51 -7.31
N ARG A 19 -8.78 1.96 -8.24
CA ARG A 19 -8.39 2.92 -9.28
C ARG A 19 -7.94 4.24 -8.66
N SER A 20 -8.72 4.77 -7.73
CA SER A 20 -8.42 6.02 -7.05
C SER A 20 -7.12 5.94 -6.25
N LEU A 21 -6.87 4.81 -5.58
CA LEU A 21 -5.63 4.56 -4.87
C LEU A 21 -4.43 4.50 -5.81
N ARG A 22 -4.58 3.81 -6.96
CA ARG A 22 -3.54 3.76 -7.99
C ARG A 22 -3.19 5.15 -8.49
N ASP A 23 -4.19 5.94 -8.86
CA ASP A 23 -4.00 7.31 -9.35
C ASP A 23 -3.37 8.22 -8.28
N HIS A 24 -3.62 7.94 -7.00
CA HIS A 24 -2.99 8.64 -5.89
C HIS A 24 -1.52 8.25 -5.72
N LEU A 25 -1.19 6.96 -5.72
CA LEU A 25 0.17 6.45 -5.55
C LEU A 25 1.09 6.82 -6.73
N ARG A 26 0.57 6.82 -7.97
CA ARG A 26 1.34 7.22 -9.17
C ARG A 26 1.78 8.68 -9.18
N ARG A 27 1.25 9.52 -8.28
CA ARG A 27 1.70 10.91 -8.12
C ARG A 27 3.00 11.01 -7.33
N VAL A 28 3.41 9.94 -6.65
CA VAL A 28 4.66 9.94 -5.90
C VAL A 28 5.83 9.73 -6.87
N PRO A 29 6.80 10.66 -6.92
CA PRO A 29 7.95 10.49 -7.79
C PRO A 29 8.83 9.33 -7.30
N GLY A 30 9.35 8.54 -8.24
CA GLY A 30 10.27 7.44 -7.95
C GLY A 30 9.58 6.13 -7.54
N VAL A 31 8.26 6.04 -7.66
CA VAL A 31 7.54 4.75 -7.56
C VAL A 31 6.90 4.37 -8.88
N ASP A 32 6.91 3.09 -9.17
CA ASP A 32 6.12 2.47 -10.23
C ASP A 32 4.96 1.69 -9.60
N VAL A 33 3.77 1.77 -10.19
CA VAL A 33 2.54 1.19 -9.65
C VAL A 33 1.86 0.36 -10.74
N GLU A 34 1.84 -0.95 -10.52
CA GLU A 34 1.19 -1.91 -11.40
C GLU A 34 -0.03 -2.52 -10.70
N GLN A 35 -1.11 -2.77 -11.43
CA GLN A 35 -2.26 -3.52 -10.91
C GLN A 35 -2.07 -4.99 -11.28
N THR A 36 -2.03 -5.86 -10.28
CA THR A 36 -1.83 -7.30 -10.46
C THR A 36 -3.00 -8.08 -9.85
N PRO A 37 -3.33 -9.28 -10.37
CA PRO A 37 -4.31 -10.15 -9.74
C PRO A 37 -3.96 -10.41 -8.28
N GLY A 38 -4.94 -10.31 -7.39
CA GLY A 38 -4.76 -10.70 -5.99
C GLY A 38 -4.55 -12.21 -5.88
N SER A 39 -3.56 -12.63 -5.09
CA SER A 39 -3.33 -14.05 -4.80
C SER A 39 -4.09 -14.47 -3.54
N PRO A 40 -5.05 -15.41 -3.62
CA PRO A 40 -5.82 -15.85 -2.45
C PRO A 40 -4.93 -16.54 -1.44
N GLY A 41 -5.06 -16.14 -0.18
CA GLY A 41 -4.56 -16.94 0.93
C GLY A 41 -5.37 -18.24 1.09
N GLU A 42 -4.83 -19.18 1.86
CA GLU A 42 -5.52 -20.42 2.18
C GLU A 42 -6.86 -20.11 2.90
N GLY A 43 -7.98 -20.50 2.29
CA GLY A 43 -9.33 -20.23 2.79
C GLY A 43 -9.97 -18.92 2.32
N GLU A 44 -9.28 -18.09 1.52
CA GLU A 44 -9.85 -16.90 0.91
C GLU A 44 -10.49 -17.21 -0.45
N LEU A 45 -11.73 -16.77 -0.67
CA LEU A 45 -12.43 -16.85 -1.96
C LEU A 45 -12.74 -15.44 -2.45
N GLY A 46 -12.43 -15.15 -3.72
CA GLY A 46 -12.78 -13.88 -4.36
C GLY A 46 -11.85 -12.72 -3.98
N VAL A 47 -10.55 -12.88 -4.16
CA VAL A 47 -9.59 -11.79 -3.96
C VAL A 47 -9.70 -10.78 -5.08
N TRP A 48 -9.74 -9.51 -4.71
CA TRP A 48 -9.66 -8.40 -5.64
C TRP A 48 -8.23 -8.19 -6.11
N ASP A 49 -8.08 -7.53 -7.26
CA ASP A 49 -6.79 -7.04 -7.73
C ASP A 49 -6.10 -6.19 -6.66
N VAL A 50 -4.78 -6.26 -6.64
CA VAL A 50 -3.92 -5.49 -5.74
C VAL A 50 -3.02 -4.56 -6.55
N LEU A 51 -2.48 -3.54 -5.90
CA LEU A 51 -1.49 -2.65 -6.48
C LEU A 51 -0.11 -3.05 -6.01
N GLN A 52 0.73 -3.46 -6.95
CA GLN A 52 2.15 -3.65 -6.72
C GLN A 52 2.86 -2.31 -6.87
N VAL A 53 3.40 -1.79 -5.77
CA VAL A 53 4.20 -0.56 -5.74
C VAL A 53 5.67 -0.97 -5.68
N THR A 54 6.46 -0.55 -6.65
CA THR A 54 7.91 -0.76 -6.66
C THR A 54 8.65 0.57 -6.64
N ALA A 55 9.82 0.59 -6.02
CA ALA A 55 10.65 1.78 -5.94
C ALA A 55 12.13 1.39 -5.94
N VAL A 56 12.96 2.26 -6.51
CA VAL A 56 14.40 2.19 -6.40
C VAL A 56 14.78 2.86 -5.08
N GLY A 57 15.23 2.09 -4.09
CA GLY A 57 15.49 2.56 -2.73
C GLY A 57 14.25 2.66 -1.81
N SER A 58 14.48 2.81 -0.50
CA SER A 58 13.42 2.83 0.53
C SER A 58 12.68 4.17 0.64
N GLY A 59 13.29 5.27 0.20
CA GLY A 59 12.75 6.62 0.36
C GLY A 59 11.43 6.85 -0.38
N ALA A 60 11.38 6.53 -1.68
CA ALA A 60 10.18 6.76 -2.48
C ALA A 60 9.00 5.87 -2.04
N LEU A 61 9.28 4.62 -1.63
CA LEU A 61 8.26 3.72 -1.09
C LEU A 61 7.72 4.22 0.26
N ALA A 62 8.59 4.72 1.13
CA ALA A 62 8.17 5.33 2.40
C ALA A 62 7.30 6.59 2.17
N VAL A 63 7.65 7.44 1.19
CA VAL A 63 6.81 8.58 0.80
C VAL A 63 5.44 8.12 0.32
N ALA A 64 5.38 7.10 -0.54
CA ALA A 64 4.11 6.54 -1.02
C ALA A 64 3.21 6.09 0.13
N VAL A 65 3.75 5.32 1.08
CA VAL A 65 2.99 4.87 2.26
C VAL A 65 2.55 6.07 3.13
N ARG A 66 3.39 7.08 3.35
CA ARG A 66 3.03 8.30 4.12
C ARG A 66 1.85 9.06 3.55
N THR A 67 1.50 8.87 2.27
CA THR A 67 0.32 9.49 1.67
C THR A 67 -0.98 8.70 1.89
N LEU A 68 -0.92 7.44 2.32
CA LEU A 68 -2.10 6.59 2.54
C LEU A 68 -3.08 7.13 3.60
N PRO A 69 -2.63 7.68 4.74
CA PRO A 69 -3.54 8.28 5.71
C PRO A 69 -4.37 9.43 5.13
N ALA A 70 -3.76 10.25 4.26
CA ALA A 70 -4.46 11.33 3.57
C ALA A 70 -5.50 10.79 2.58
N PHE A 71 -5.15 9.73 1.83
CA PHE A 71 -6.08 9.03 0.96
C PHE A 71 -7.29 8.49 1.74
N ILE A 72 -7.05 7.76 2.84
CA ILE A 72 -8.11 7.17 3.66
C ILE A 72 -9.04 8.26 4.23
N ARG A 73 -8.47 9.33 4.79
CA ARG A 73 -9.26 10.46 5.34
C ARG A 73 -10.05 11.24 4.29
N SER A 74 -9.60 11.23 3.03
CA SER A 74 -10.32 11.89 1.94
C SER A 74 -11.60 11.17 1.53
N ARG A 75 -11.79 9.91 1.97
CA ARG A 75 -12.97 9.11 1.64
C ARG A 75 -14.06 9.29 2.69
N ARG A 76 -15.28 9.50 2.19
CA ARG A 76 -16.51 9.53 3.01
C ARG A 76 -16.81 8.16 3.62
N SER A 77 -16.39 7.10 2.94
CA SER A 77 -16.55 5.71 3.35
C SER A 77 -15.35 5.24 4.18
N THR A 78 -15.57 4.32 5.11
CA THR A 78 -14.54 3.71 5.97
C THR A 78 -13.64 2.76 5.17
N VAL A 79 -12.88 3.31 4.23
CA VAL A 79 -11.95 2.55 3.40
C VAL A 79 -10.78 2.10 4.25
N THR A 80 -10.52 0.81 4.22
CA THR A 80 -9.35 0.19 4.83
C THR A 80 -8.35 -0.15 3.73
N VAL A 81 -7.09 0.17 3.97
CA VAL A 81 -5.97 -0.11 3.07
C VAL A 81 -5.07 -1.14 3.73
N THR A 82 -4.75 -2.23 3.03
CA THR A 82 -3.81 -3.24 3.52
C THR A 82 -2.50 -3.10 2.76
N VAL A 83 -1.39 -3.00 3.49
CA VAL A 83 -0.04 -2.92 2.93
C VAL A 83 0.73 -4.19 3.30
N ARG A 84 1.28 -4.88 2.31
CA ARG A 84 2.13 -6.06 2.48
C ARG A 84 3.53 -5.75 1.97
N THR A 85 4.56 -5.94 2.80
CA THR A 85 5.97 -5.74 2.44
C THR A 85 6.85 -6.65 3.29
N ALA A 86 7.91 -7.21 2.70
CA ALA A 86 8.91 -8.02 3.42
C ALA A 86 8.32 -9.07 4.41
N GLY A 87 7.24 -9.76 4.00
CA GLY A 87 6.55 -10.76 4.83
C GLY A 87 5.67 -10.22 5.96
N LYS A 88 5.54 -8.90 6.08
CA LYS A 88 4.66 -8.22 7.03
C LYS A 88 3.41 -7.71 6.32
N THR A 89 2.26 -7.89 6.95
CA THR A 89 0.98 -7.33 6.51
C THR A 89 0.50 -6.34 7.56
N VAL A 90 0.18 -5.12 7.14
CA VAL A 90 -0.32 -4.07 8.02
C VAL A 90 -1.60 -3.50 7.45
N THR A 91 -2.63 -3.44 8.27
CA THR A 91 -3.94 -2.90 7.90
C THR A 91 -4.08 -1.48 8.44
N VAL A 92 -4.25 -0.53 7.54
CA VAL A 92 -4.37 0.90 7.80
C VAL A 92 -5.83 1.32 7.65
N THR A 93 -6.37 1.92 8.70
CA THR A 93 -7.72 2.47 8.78
C THR A 93 -7.65 3.92 9.23
N ALA A 94 -8.74 4.68 9.11
CA ALA A 94 -8.79 6.06 9.58
C ALA A 94 -8.49 6.21 11.09
N SER A 95 -8.79 5.18 11.88
CA SER A 95 -8.70 5.19 13.35
C SER A 95 -7.32 4.80 13.87
N ASN A 96 -6.51 4.06 13.11
CA ASN A 96 -5.20 3.56 13.53
C ASN A 96 -4.04 4.05 12.65
N THR A 97 -4.25 5.12 11.86
CA THR A 97 -3.24 5.55 10.88
C THR A 97 -1.86 5.77 11.50
N ASP A 98 -1.77 6.36 12.69
CA ASP A 98 -0.48 6.74 13.29
C ASP A 98 0.36 5.51 13.69
N GLU A 99 -0.27 4.56 14.38
CA GLU A 99 0.34 3.29 14.76
C GLU A 99 0.67 2.44 13.53
N ALA A 100 -0.27 2.31 12.59
CA ALA A 100 -0.10 1.50 11.40
C ALA A 100 1.04 2.05 10.51
N MET A 101 1.16 3.38 10.37
CA MET A 101 2.25 4.01 9.63
C MET A 101 3.61 3.71 10.26
N SER A 102 3.71 3.81 11.59
CA SER A 102 4.94 3.47 12.32
C SER A 102 5.38 2.02 12.09
N ILE A 103 4.44 1.08 11.97
CA ILE A 103 4.74 -0.33 11.68
C ILE A 103 5.18 -0.51 10.23
N VAL A 104 4.49 0.13 9.27
CA VAL A 104 4.86 0.03 7.85
C VAL A 104 6.23 0.64 7.59
N GLU A 105 6.54 1.80 8.17
CA GLU A 105 7.86 2.44 8.01
C GLU A 105 8.99 1.52 8.50
N LYS A 106 8.82 0.88 9.67
CA LYS A 106 9.77 -0.13 10.18
C LYS A 106 9.84 -1.39 9.31
N ALA A 107 8.76 -1.72 8.59
CA ALA A 107 8.73 -2.85 7.67
C ALA A 107 9.43 -2.55 6.34
N LEU A 108 9.53 -1.28 5.94
CA LEU A 108 10.20 -0.83 4.73
C LEU A 108 11.71 -0.62 4.91
N ASP A 109 12.14 -0.29 6.13
CA ASP A 109 13.55 -0.08 6.48
C ASP A 109 14.32 -1.39 6.73
N ALA A 110 13.60 -2.49 6.99
CA ALA A 110 14.16 -3.83 7.15
C ALA A 110 14.66 -4.42 5.82
#